data_AF-A0A2E5G3Y0-F1
#
_entry.id   AF-A0A2E5G3Y0-F1
#
_cell.length_a   1.000
_cell.length_b   1.000
_cell.length_c   1.000
_cell.angle_alpha   90.00
_cell.angle_beta   90.00
_cell.angle_gamma   90.00
#
_symmetry.space_group_name_H-M   'P 1'
#
loop_
_entity.id
_entity.type
_entity.pdbx_description
1 polymer ?
#
loop_
_entity_poly.entity_id
_entity_poly.type
_entity_poly.pdbx_seq_one_letter_code
_entity_poly.pdbx_strand_id
1 'polypeptide(L)'
;MVNVHPPIDLHGNPGFRKGARFNVLLTEDRPHSDQHWTSQLPRLLEPQGVVSHVVQTGQQAIDMAERMEIHAAVIDLATPIYAELGKRPQSHVCPGGIWLMELMRRLPNQPPIVMLRKPAFSQRQAVRTLTDALRLGAFSVMNKPVDVEQLLGVFRRLLDKKYRGAWPGGN
;
A
#
# COMPACT_ATOMS: atom_id res chain seq x y z
N MET A 1 6.16 9.96 -39.77
CA MET A 1 5.39 9.35 -38.65
C MET A 1 5.75 7.88 -38.61
N VAL A 2 6.64 7.47 -37.72
CA VAL A 2 7.10 6.08 -37.64
C VAL A 2 6.23 5.39 -36.58
N ASN A 3 5.35 4.49 -37.03
CA ASN A 3 4.54 3.65 -36.15
C ASN A 3 5.48 2.62 -35.52
N VAL A 4 5.80 2.78 -34.24
CA VAL A 4 6.55 1.78 -33.47
C VAL A 4 5.52 0.81 -32.89
N HIS A 5 5.25 -0.27 -33.60
CA HIS A 5 4.54 -1.41 -33.02
C HIS A 5 5.47 -2.10 -32.00
N PRO A 6 4.98 -2.44 -30.79
CA PRO A 6 5.75 -3.26 -29.87
C PRO A 6 5.95 -4.68 -30.47
N PRO A 7 7.08 -5.36 -30.18
CA PRO A 7 7.31 -6.71 -30.67
C PRO A 7 6.29 -7.66 -30.04
N ILE A 8 5.65 -8.46 -30.89
CA ILE A 8 4.70 -9.51 -30.53
C ILE A 8 5.53 -10.79 -30.27
N ASP A 9 5.39 -11.37 -29.08
CA ASP A 9 6.01 -12.65 -28.77
C ASP A 9 5.39 -13.76 -29.64
N LEU A 10 6.13 -14.85 -29.90
CA LEU A 10 5.76 -15.96 -30.80
C LEU A 10 4.43 -16.68 -30.47
N HIS A 11 3.73 -16.28 -29.40
CA HIS A 11 2.44 -16.81 -28.96
C HIS A 11 1.28 -15.80 -29.06
N GLY A 12 1.46 -14.62 -29.68
CA GLY A 12 0.36 -13.66 -29.92
C GLY A 12 -0.22 -13.03 -28.65
N ASN A 13 0.42 -13.22 -27.51
CA ASN A 13 0.07 -12.57 -26.26
C ASN A 13 0.87 -11.27 -26.17
N PRO A 14 0.27 -10.11 -25.81
CA PRO A 14 1.05 -8.92 -25.50
C PRO A 14 2.00 -9.27 -24.36
N GLY A 15 3.27 -9.45 -24.71
CA GLY A 15 4.34 -9.88 -23.82
C GLY A 15 4.59 -8.81 -22.79
N PHE A 16 3.86 -8.85 -21.67
CA PHE A 16 4.35 -8.25 -20.45
C PHE A 16 5.64 -8.98 -20.12
N ARG A 17 6.77 -8.29 -20.38
CA ARG A 17 8.10 -8.74 -19.97
C ARG A 17 7.99 -9.37 -18.58
N LYS A 18 8.65 -10.51 -18.37
CA LYS A 18 9.00 -11.03 -17.02
C LYS A 18 9.94 -10.02 -16.30
N GLY A 19 9.54 -8.75 -16.21
CA GLY A 19 10.20 -7.70 -15.46
C GLY A 19 9.96 -7.93 -13.98
N ALA A 20 10.90 -7.48 -13.15
CA ALA A 20 10.77 -7.67 -11.71
C ALA A 20 9.46 -7.05 -11.22
N ARG A 21 8.78 -7.76 -10.33
CA ARG A 21 7.46 -7.40 -9.85
C ARG A 21 7.58 -6.40 -8.71
N PHE A 22 6.87 -5.28 -8.81
CA PHE A 22 6.77 -4.33 -7.72
C PHE A 22 5.69 -4.77 -6.74
N ASN A 23 6.08 -5.45 -5.66
CA ASN A 23 5.16 -5.89 -4.61
C ASN A 23 4.72 -4.71 -3.73
N VAL A 24 3.42 -4.49 -3.62
CA VAL A 24 2.79 -3.47 -2.78
C VAL A 24 1.91 -4.16 -1.75
N LEU A 25 2.12 -3.86 -0.47
CA LEU A 25 1.25 -4.32 0.60
C LEU A 25 0.10 -3.32 0.81
N LEU A 26 -1.14 -3.79 0.81
CA LEU A 26 -2.32 -2.99 1.11
C LEU A 26 -3.01 -3.57 2.34
N THR A 27 -3.28 -2.75 3.37
CA THR A 27 -4.06 -3.20 4.53
C THR A 27 -5.44 -2.57 4.56
N GLU A 28 -6.43 -3.35 4.96
CA GLU A 28 -7.80 -2.90 5.18
C GLU A 28 -8.37 -3.41 6.50
N ASP A 29 -9.31 -2.66 7.08
CA ASP A 29 -9.97 -3.03 8.34
C ASP A 29 -11.03 -4.14 8.20
N ARG A 30 -11.48 -4.42 6.97
CA ARG A 30 -12.49 -5.44 6.63
C ARG A 30 -12.58 -5.63 5.11
N PRO A 31 -13.21 -6.71 4.61
CA PRO A 31 -13.57 -6.81 3.19
C PRO A 31 -14.48 -5.67 2.75
N HIS A 32 -14.21 -5.12 1.56
CA HIS A 32 -15.01 -4.05 0.95
C HIS A 32 -15.54 -4.44 -0.42
N SER A 33 -16.48 -3.65 -0.96
CA SER A 33 -17.01 -3.80 -2.31
C SER A 33 -15.93 -3.52 -3.38
N ASP A 34 -16.19 -3.94 -4.62
CA ASP A 34 -15.32 -3.68 -5.78
C ASP A 34 -15.02 -2.20 -6.08
N GLN A 35 -15.84 -1.28 -5.58
CA GLN A 35 -15.61 0.17 -5.72
C GLN A 35 -14.61 0.74 -4.70
N HIS A 36 -14.16 -0.08 -3.75
CA HIS A 36 -13.20 0.36 -2.74
C HIS A 36 -11.78 0.38 -3.30
N TRP A 37 -10.94 1.27 -2.76
CA TRP A 37 -9.58 1.48 -3.26
C TRP A 37 -8.72 0.21 -3.21
N THR A 38 -8.95 -0.70 -2.25
CA THR A 38 -8.23 -1.99 -2.18
C THR A 38 -8.58 -2.94 -3.32
N SER A 39 -9.73 -2.76 -3.98
CA SER A 39 -10.13 -3.52 -5.16
C SER A 39 -9.77 -2.80 -6.46
N GLN A 40 -9.86 -1.47 -6.48
CA GLN A 40 -9.59 -0.67 -7.68
C GLN A 40 -8.09 -0.48 -7.94
N LEU A 41 -7.30 -0.14 -6.91
CA LEU A 41 -5.89 0.16 -7.07
C LEU A 41 -5.10 -1.02 -7.68
N PRO A 42 -5.28 -2.28 -7.24
CA PRO A 42 -4.60 -3.42 -7.87
C PRO A 42 -4.88 -3.52 -9.36
N ARG A 43 -6.15 -3.38 -9.79
CA ARG A 43 -6.55 -3.48 -11.20
C ARG A 43 -5.90 -2.42 -12.07
N LEU A 44 -5.64 -1.24 -11.51
CA LEU A 44 -4.99 -0.13 -12.21
C LEU A 44 -3.47 -0.27 -12.28
N LEU A 45 -2.86 -0.89 -11.26
CA LEU A 45 -1.41 -1.04 -11.17
C LEU A 45 -0.89 -2.35 -11.78
N GLU A 46 -1.70 -3.42 -11.82
CA GLU A 46 -1.32 -4.74 -12.35
C GLU A 46 -0.77 -4.68 -13.79
N PRO A 47 -1.39 -3.95 -14.75
CA PRO A 47 -0.84 -3.80 -16.10
C PRO A 47 0.55 -3.14 -16.14
N GLN A 48 0.99 -2.48 -15.07
CA GLN A 48 2.30 -1.86 -14.96
C GLN A 48 3.35 -2.78 -14.30
N GLY A 49 3.01 -4.05 -14.06
CA GLY A 49 3.91 -5.02 -13.41
C GLY A 49 3.94 -4.93 -11.88
N VAL A 50 2.96 -4.24 -11.28
CA VAL A 50 2.78 -4.15 -9.84
C VAL A 50 1.95 -5.34 -9.35
N VAL A 51 2.39 -5.98 -8.27
CA VAL A 51 1.60 -7.01 -7.58
C VAL A 51 1.14 -6.44 -6.25
N SER A 52 -0.17 -6.32 -6.09
CA SER A 52 -0.76 -5.85 -4.84
C SER A 52 -1.17 -7.01 -3.96
N HIS A 53 -0.79 -6.95 -2.69
CA HIS A 53 -1.11 -7.95 -1.67
C HIS A 53 -2.04 -7.30 -0.65
N VAL A 54 -3.32 -7.65 -0.71
CA VAL A 54 -4.31 -7.16 0.27
C VAL A 54 -4.30 -8.09 1.48
N VAL A 55 -4.16 -7.50 2.67
CA VAL A 55 -4.21 -8.21 3.95
C VAL A 55 -5.14 -7.48 4.92
N GLN A 56 -5.68 -8.23 5.87
CA GLN A 56 -6.71 -7.73 6.80
C GLN A 56 -6.21 -7.61 8.23
N THR A 57 -4.99 -8.07 8.49
CA THR A 57 -4.39 -8.05 9.82
C THR A 57 -2.92 -7.68 9.74
N GLY A 58 -2.42 -7.13 10.84
CA GLY A 58 -0.99 -6.90 11.03
C GLY A 58 -0.19 -8.19 10.93
N GLN A 59 -0.68 -9.30 11.48
CA GLN A 59 0.00 -10.61 11.38
C GLN A 59 0.18 -11.06 9.93
N GLN A 60 -0.87 -11.00 9.11
CA GLN A 60 -0.76 -11.33 7.68
C GLN A 60 0.23 -10.43 6.94
N ALA A 61 0.31 -9.14 7.34
CA ALA A 61 1.31 -8.23 6.79
C ALA A 61 2.74 -8.66 7.12
N ILE A 62 3.00 -9.11 8.35
CA ILE A 62 4.30 -9.68 8.76
C ILE A 62 4.61 -10.91 7.91
N ASP A 63 3.70 -11.87 7.90
CA ASP A 63 3.89 -13.15 7.20
C ASP A 63 4.21 -12.90 5.71
N MET A 64 3.62 -11.85 5.11
CA MET A 64 3.92 -11.42 3.75
C MET A 64 5.34 -10.83 3.65
N ALA A 65 5.69 -9.89 4.53
CA ALA A 65 6.99 -9.23 4.53
C ALA A 65 8.17 -10.18 4.79
N GLU A 66 7.94 -11.31 5.47
CA GLU A 66 8.94 -12.36 5.66
C GLU A 66 9.15 -13.22 4.40
N ARG A 67 8.13 -13.35 3.54
CA ARG A 67 8.15 -14.24 2.37
C ARG A 67 8.61 -13.55 1.09
N MET A 68 8.43 -12.24 1.00
CA MET A 68 8.75 -11.47 -0.19
C MET A 68 9.16 -10.05 0.16
N GLU A 69 9.94 -9.45 -0.72
CA GLU A 69 10.29 -8.05 -0.58
C GLU A 69 9.05 -7.17 -0.84
N ILE A 70 8.65 -6.38 0.15
CA ILE A 70 7.63 -5.35 0.01
C ILE A 70 8.30 -4.04 -0.39
N HIS A 71 7.91 -3.45 -1.52
CA HIS A 71 8.53 -2.23 -2.03
C HIS A 71 7.78 -0.97 -1.57
N ALA A 72 6.47 -1.05 -1.39
CA ALA A 72 5.67 0.02 -0.82
C ALA A 72 4.53 -0.56 0.00
N ALA A 73 4.04 0.21 0.97
CA ALA A 73 2.90 -0.20 1.78
C ALA A 73 1.85 0.91 1.89
N VAL A 74 0.58 0.54 1.76
CA VAL A 74 -0.56 1.38 2.12
C VAL A 74 -1.18 0.79 3.38
N ILE A 75 -1.01 1.48 4.51
CA ILE A 75 -1.41 0.98 5.83
C ILE A 75 -2.60 1.77 6.34
N ASP A 76 -3.72 1.09 6.51
CA ASP A 76 -4.88 1.61 7.23
C ASP A 76 -4.70 1.51 8.75
N LEU A 77 -4.84 2.64 9.44
CA LEU A 77 -4.75 2.70 10.90
C LEU A 77 -5.76 1.82 11.62
N ALA A 78 -6.91 1.56 11.00
CA ALA A 78 -7.94 0.71 11.56
C ALA A 78 -7.64 -0.80 11.39
N THR A 79 -6.54 -1.17 10.72
CA THR A 79 -6.14 -2.57 10.55
C THR A 79 -5.87 -3.18 11.93
N PRO A 80 -6.56 -4.28 12.31
CA PRO A 80 -6.30 -4.97 13.56
C PRO A 80 -4.96 -5.71 13.51
N ILE A 81 -4.32 -5.94 14.66
CA ILE A 81 -3.07 -6.72 14.71
C ILE A 81 -3.34 -8.19 14.38
N TYR A 82 -4.39 -8.77 14.98
CA TYR A 82 -4.78 -10.17 14.84
C TYR A 82 -6.23 -10.28 14.32
N ALA A 83 -6.56 -11.42 13.72
CA ALA A 83 -7.93 -11.74 13.37
C ALA A 83 -8.72 -12.05 14.66
N GLU A 84 -9.59 -11.14 15.08
CA GLU A 84 -10.50 -11.39 16.20
C GLU A 84 -11.60 -12.37 15.73
N LEU A 85 -11.57 -13.61 16.21
CA LEU A 85 -12.67 -14.57 16.05
C LEU A 85 -13.92 -14.05 16.80
N GLY A 86 -14.82 -13.39 16.07
CA GLY A 86 -16.20 -13.14 16.50
C GLY A 86 -16.43 -12.03 17.53
N LYS A 87 -15.43 -11.19 17.86
CA LYS A 87 -15.61 -10.03 18.75
C LYS A 87 -15.49 -8.73 17.97
N ARG A 88 -16.46 -7.82 18.16
CA ARG A 88 -16.38 -6.45 17.64
C ARG A 88 -15.12 -5.78 18.23
N PRO A 89 -14.27 -5.14 17.42
CA PRO A 89 -13.07 -4.49 17.94
C PRO A 89 -13.49 -3.44 18.97
N GLN A 90 -13.12 -3.66 20.23
CA GLN A 90 -13.31 -2.69 21.29
C GLN A 90 -12.42 -1.49 20.98
N SER A 91 -13.02 -0.31 21.02
CA SER A 91 -12.54 0.99 20.55
C SER A 91 -11.29 1.56 21.24
N HIS A 92 -10.49 0.73 21.93
CA HIS A 92 -9.32 1.15 22.70
C HIS A 92 -8.07 0.27 22.52
N VAL A 93 -8.10 -0.74 21.66
CA VAL A 93 -6.91 -1.55 21.37
C VAL A 93 -5.97 -0.71 20.48
N CYS A 94 -4.69 -0.68 20.86
CA CYS A 94 -3.60 0.01 20.17
C CYS A 94 -3.77 -0.06 18.64
N PRO A 95 -3.71 1.06 17.89
CA PRO A 95 -3.96 1.05 16.46
C PRO A 95 -2.96 0.12 15.77
N GLY A 96 -3.41 -1.03 15.28
CA GLY A 96 -2.52 -2.03 14.67
C GLY A 96 -1.72 -1.45 13.51
N GLY A 97 -2.25 -0.42 12.83
CA GLY A 97 -1.51 0.30 11.81
C GLY A 97 -0.26 1.05 12.31
N ILE A 98 -0.26 1.63 13.53
CA ILE A 98 0.94 2.30 14.08
C ILE A 98 2.04 1.28 14.34
N TRP A 99 1.69 0.16 14.99
CA TRP A 99 2.63 -0.93 15.23
C TRP A 99 3.17 -1.52 13.93
N LEU A 100 2.30 -1.70 12.92
CA LEU A 100 2.73 -2.20 11.61
C LEU A 100 3.71 -1.23 10.94
N MET A 101 3.50 0.08 11.06
CA MET A 101 4.46 1.06 10.55
C MET A 101 5.84 0.92 11.19
N GLU A 102 5.91 0.74 12.52
CA GLU A 102 7.16 0.52 13.24
C GLU A 102 7.88 -0.73 12.76
N LEU A 103 7.15 -1.81 12.52
CA LEU A 103 7.71 -3.04 11.99
C LEU A 103 8.24 -2.86 10.56
N MET A 104 7.44 -2.28 9.67
CA MET A 104 7.82 -2.06 8.27
C MET A 104 9.08 -1.20 8.17
N ARG A 105 9.24 -0.21 9.07
CA ARG A 105 10.45 0.61 9.15
C ARG A 105 11.70 -0.16 9.60
N ARG A 106 11.56 -1.30 10.27
CA ARG A 106 12.68 -2.16 10.66
C ARG A 106 13.12 -3.12 9.56
N LEU A 107 12.34 -3.25 8.48
CA LEU A 107 12.73 -4.06 7.33
C LEU A 107 13.99 -3.47 6.66
N PRO A 108 14.88 -4.32 6.08
CA PRO A 108 16.13 -3.84 5.48
C PRO A 108 15.96 -2.77 4.40
N ASN A 109 14.91 -2.88 3.58
CA ASN A 109 14.66 -1.96 2.48
C ASN A 109 13.85 -0.70 2.88
N GLN A 110 13.31 -0.68 4.10
CA GLN A 110 12.51 0.40 4.69
C GLN A 110 11.49 0.97 3.67
N PRO A 111 10.46 0.18 3.31
CA PRO A 111 9.56 0.56 2.23
C PRO A 111 8.84 1.86 2.58
N PRO A 112 8.67 2.80 1.63
CA PRO A 112 7.82 3.96 1.83
C PRO A 112 6.38 3.55 2.17
N ILE A 113 5.83 4.19 3.22
CA ILE A 113 4.51 3.89 3.76
C ILE A 113 3.54 5.04 3.51
N VAL A 114 2.39 4.74 2.89
CA VAL A 114 1.24 5.63 2.83
C VAL A 114 0.27 5.23 3.94
N MET A 115 0.05 6.12 4.90
CA MET A 115 -0.87 5.86 6.01
C MET A 115 -2.27 6.35 5.67
N LEU A 116 -3.29 5.52 5.91
CA LEU A 116 -4.70 5.90 5.81
C LEU A 116 -5.30 6.01 7.20
N ARG A 117 -6.08 7.06 7.45
CA ARG A 117 -6.75 7.28 8.73
C ARG A 117 -8.20 7.70 8.56
N LYS A 118 -9.05 7.32 9.52
CA LYS A 118 -10.40 7.90 9.63
C LYS A 118 -10.30 9.37 10.05
N PRO A 119 -11.27 10.23 9.66
CA PRO A 119 -11.34 11.59 10.16
C PRO A 119 -11.31 11.62 11.69
N ALA A 120 -10.48 12.49 12.27
CA ALA A 120 -10.38 12.61 13.71
C ALA A 120 -11.58 13.39 14.28
N PHE A 121 -11.98 13.05 15.52
CA PHE A 121 -13.09 13.75 16.20
C PHE A 121 -12.72 15.15 16.68
N SER A 122 -11.42 15.46 16.78
CA SER A 122 -10.93 16.81 17.14
C SER A 122 -9.65 17.17 16.39
N GLN A 123 -9.41 18.48 16.26
CA GLN A 123 -8.18 19.01 15.65
C GLN A 123 -6.92 18.56 16.39
N ARG A 124 -6.95 18.51 17.73
CA ARG A 124 -5.82 18.04 18.54
C ARG A 124 -5.46 16.59 18.22
N GLN A 125 -6.46 15.72 18.11
CA GLN A 125 -6.27 14.33 17.71
C GLN A 125 -5.76 14.20 16.27
N ALA A 126 -6.26 15.04 15.36
CA ALA A 126 -5.80 15.09 13.97
C ALA A 126 -4.31 15.47 13.87
N VAL A 127 -3.89 16.51 14.58
CA VAL A 127 -2.49 16.97 14.61
C VAL A 127 -1.60 15.89 15.21
N ARG A 128 -1.96 15.36 16.38
CA ARG A 128 -1.18 14.30 17.04
C ARG A 128 -0.96 13.09 16.13
N THR A 129 -2.03 12.57 15.53
CA THR A 129 -1.95 11.39 14.65
C THR A 129 -1.08 11.65 13.43
N LEU A 130 -1.18 12.86 12.84
CA LEU A 130 -0.33 13.25 11.70
C LEU A 130 1.14 13.36 12.12
N THR A 131 1.41 14.01 13.24
CA THR A 131 2.77 14.14 13.79
C THR A 131 3.38 12.77 14.09
N ASP A 132 2.63 11.87 14.71
CA ASP A 132 3.10 10.52 15.05
C ASP A 132 3.40 9.73 13.76
N ALA A 133 2.51 9.78 12.77
CA ALA A 133 2.71 9.11 11.48
C ALA A 133 3.99 9.58 10.76
N LEU A 134 4.20 10.90 10.70
CA LEU A 134 5.38 11.48 10.05
C LEU A 134 6.67 11.18 10.82
N ARG A 135 6.64 11.21 12.15
CA ARG A 135 7.78 10.80 13.00
C ARG A 135 8.16 9.33 12.79
N LEU A 136 7.16 8.48 12.61
CA LEU A 136 7.34 7.07 12.28
C LEU A 136 7.82 6.85 10.85
N GLY A 137 7.90 7.88 10.02
CA GLY A 137 8.47 7.80 8.67
C GLY A 137 7.43 7.53 7.59
N ALA A 138 6.15 7.82 7.83
CA ALA A 138 5.15 7.81 6.76
C ALA A 138 5.62 8.71 5.61
N PHE A 139 5.58 8.17 4.41
CA PHE A 139 5.81 8.91 3.18
C PHE A 139 4.67 9.91 2.93
N SER A 140 3.43 9.49 3.19
CA SER A 140 2.24 10.33 3.06
C SER A 140 1.16 9.86 4.03
N VAL A 141 0.24 10.75 4.40
CA VAL A 141 -0.91 10.47 5.25
C VAL A 141 -2.17 10.95 4.54
N MET A 142 -3.16 10.08 4.38
CA MET A 142 -4.42 10.36 3.72
C MET A 142 -5.60 10.10 4.64
N ASN A 143 -6.65 10.91 4.50
CA ASN A 143 -7.90 10.70 5.24
C ASN A 143 -8.84 9.82 4.43
N LYS A 144 -9.62 8.97 5.10
CA LYS A 144 -10.77 8.28 4.51
C LYS A 144 -11.96 9.25 4.36
N PRO A 145 -12.79 9.13 3.31
CA PRO A 145 -12.71 8.15 2.23
C PRO A 145 -11.51 8.41 1.30
N VAL A 146 -10.89 7.33 0.81
CA VAL A 146 -9.71 7.42 -0.06
C VAL A 146 -10.18 7.48 -1.50
N ASP A 147 -9.74 8.52 -2.19
CA ASP A 147 -9.85 8.65 -3.63
C ASP A 147 -8.68 7.94 -4.31
N VAL A 148 -8.98 7.03 -5.24
CA VAL A 148 -7.97 6.23 -5.94
C VAL A 148 -7.04 7.11 -6.79
N GLU A 149 -7.52 8.20 -7.36
CA GLU A 149 -6.70 9.11 -8.17
C GLU A 149 -5.66 9.83 -7.29
N GLN A 150 -6.06 10.25 -6.09
CA GLN A 150 -5.13 10.83 -5.11
C GLN A 150 -4.08 9.81 -4.68
N LEU A 151 -4.48 8.55 -4.46
CA LEU A 151 -3.57 7.48 -4.10
C LEU A 151 -2.57 7.19 -5.23
N LEU A 152 -3.02 7.14 -6.48
CA LEU A 152 -2.14 7.02 -7.65
C LEU A 152 -1.16 8.20 -7.74
N GLY A 153 -1.61 9.42 -7.45
CA GLY A 153 -0.73 10.59 -7.36
C GLY A 153 0.34 10.46 -6.27
N VAL A 154 0.02 9.81 -5.15
CA VAL A 154 1.01 9.48 -4.10
C VAL A 154 2.01 8.44 -4.62
N PHE A 155 1.55 7.38 -5.29
CA PHE A 155 2.43 6.36 -5.87
C PHE A 155 3.39 6.96 -6.90
N ARG A 156 2.93 7.84 -7.78
CA ARG A 156 3.80 8.55 -8.72
C ARG A 156 4.93 9.29 -8.01
N ARG A 157 4.60 10.10 -6.99
CA ARG A 157 5.61 10.82 -6.18
C ARG A 157 6.56 9.87 -5.45
N LEU A 158 6.05 8.73 -4.98
CA LEU A 158 6.83 7.70 -4.30
C LEU A 158 7.86 7.08 -5.25
N LEU A 159 7.46 6.75 -6.48
CA LEU A 159 8.36 6.24 -7.51
C LEU A 159 9.42 7.25 -7.90
N ASP A 160 9.02 8.49 -8.15
CA ASP A 160 9.95 9.58 -8.49
C ASP A 160 11.03 9.73 -7.40
N LYS A 161 10.61 9.71 -6.12
CA LYS A 161 11.49 9.96 -4.98
C LYS A 161 12.35 8.76 -4.57
N LYS A 162 11.78 7.55 -4.51
CA LYS A 162 12.48 6.35 -3.99
C LYS A 162 13.12 5.52 -5.10
N TYR A 163 12.55 5.56 -6.31
CA TYR A 163 12.90 4.68 -7.42
C TYR A 163 13.25 5.40 -8.72
N ARG A 164 13.50 6.71 -8.67
CA ARG A 164 13.92 7.54 -9.81
C ARG A 164 12.92 7.50 -10.98
N GLY A 165 11.63 7.35 -10.68
CA GLY A 165 10.55 7.32 -11.66
C GLY A 165 10.39 5.98 -12.38
N ALA A 166 11.16 4.95 -12.00
CA ALA A 166 11.03 3.60 -12.52
C ALA A 166 10.44 2.65 -11.46
N TRP A 167 9.79 1.57 -11.90
CA TRP A 167 9.46 0.47 -11.01
C TRP A 167 10.73 -0.36 -10.74
N PRO A 168 10.99 -0.80 -9.50
CA PRO A 168 12.01 -1.80 -9.16
C PRO A 168 12.06 -2.95 -10.15
N GLY A 169 13.18 -3.05 -10.88
CA GLY A 169 13.48 -4.06 -11.89
C GLY A 169 12.63 -4.01 -13.17
N GLY A 170 12.01 -2.85 -13.45
CA GLY A 170 11.66 -2.42 -14.80
C GLY A 170 12.81 -1.63 -15.41
N ASN A 171 13.56 -2.25 -16.32
CA ASN A 171 14.49 -1.59 -17.24
C ASN A 171 13.87 -1.57 -18.65
#